data_AF-A0A9E0FI10-F1
#
_entry.id   AF-A0A9E0FI10-F1
#
_cell.length_a   1.000
_cell.length_b   1.000
_cell.length_c   1.000
_cell.angle_alpha   90.00
_cell.angle_beta   90.00
_cell.angle_gamma   90.00
#
_symmetry.space_group_name_H-M   'P 1'
#
loop_
_entity.id
_entity.type
_entity.pdbx_description
1 polymer ?
#
loop_
_entity_poly.entity_id
_entity_poly.type
_entity_poly.pdbx_seq_one_letter_code
_entity_poly.pdbx_strand_id
1 'polypeptide(L)' 'MNNNIGVAVLDTGIYKHIDFGNRIIAFKDFINNRAFPYDDSGHGTHVSGIIAGDGYASHGRFKGIAPMSQIIS' A
#
# COMPACT_ATOMS: atom_id res chain seq x y z
N MET A 1 -14.23 -13.88 4.67
CA MET A 1 -12.88 -13.96 4.09
C MET A 1 -11.95 -13.17 5.01
N ASN A 2 -10.73 -13.63 5.24
CA ASN A 2 -9.88 -13.19 6.37
C ASN A 2 -9.43 -11.72 6.21
N ASN A 3 -10.08 -10.80 6.91
CA ASN A 3 -9.81 -9.35 6.89
C ASN A 3 -8.70 -8.90 7.88
N ASN A 4 -7.81 -9.80 8.33
CA ASN A 4 -6.91 -9.55 9.46
C ASN A 4 -5.42 -9.82 9.16
N ILE A 5 -5.02 -9.94 7.90
CA ILE A 5 -3.59 -10.06 7.55
C ILE A 5 -3.07 -8.68 7.12
N GLY A 6 -2.07 -8.18 7.86
CA GLY A 6 -1.34 -6.97 7.53
C GLY A 6 0.02 -7.31 6.93
N VAL A 7 0.42 -6.57 5.90
CA VAL A 7 1.76 -6.63 5.31
C VAL A 7 2.47 -5.31 5.58
N ALA A 8 3.64 -5.38 6.21
CA ALA A 8 4.51 -4.23 6.41
C ALA A 8 5.46 -4.09 5.22
N VAL A 9 5.51 -2.90 4.61
CA VAL A 9 6.37 -2.55 3.49
C VAL A 9 7.38 -1.52 3.98
N LEU A 10 8.62 -1.96 4.22
CA LEU A 10 9.73 -1.09 4.60
C LEU A 10 10.43 -0.61 3.33
N ASP A 11 10.03 0.55 2.83
CA ASP A 11 10.49 1.09 1.54
C ASP A 11 10.48 2.63 1.56
N THR A 12 10.47 3.25 0.39
CA THR A 12 10.40 4.70 0.12
C THR A 12 9.10 5.37 0.56
N GLY A 13 8.12 4.58 1.01
CA GLY A 13 6.84 5.01 1.55
C GLY A 13 5.67 4.48 0.74
N ILE A 14 4.52 5.15 0.86
CA ILE A 14 3.31 4.78 0.12
C ILE A 14 2.44 6.00 -0.19
N TYR A 15 1.99 6.09 -1.46
CA TYR A 15 0.94 7.02 -1.87
C TYR A 15 -0.45 6.40 -1.68
N LYS A 16 -1.43 7.22 -1.31
CA LYS A 16 -2.84 6.82 -1.15
C LYS A 16 -3.54 6.62 -2.51
N HIS A 17 -3.09 5.62 -3.25
CA HIS A 17 -3.68 5.24 -4.54
C HIS A 17 -5.06 4.58 -4.36
N ILE A 18 -5.95 4.75 -5.33
CA ILE A 18 -7.33 4.24 -5.26
C ILE A 18 -7.38 2.71 -5.10
N ASP A 19 -6.39 1.99 -5.63
CA ASP A 19 -6.27 0.53 -5.52
C ASP A 19 -6.02 0.01 -4.10
N PHE A 20 -5.70 0.89 -3.15
CA PHE A 20 -5.54 0.53 -1.74
C PHE A 20 -6.80 0.81 -0.91
N GLY A 21 -7.69 1.70 -1.38
CA GLY A 21 -8.86 2.14 -0.61
C GLY A 21 -8.48 2.55 0.83
N ASN A 22 -9.18 1.98 1.81
CA ASN A 22 -8.93 2.23 3.25
C ASN A 22 -7.96 1.22 3.89
N ARG A 23 -7.19 0.46 3.09
CA ARG A 23 -6.36 -0.64 3.59
C ARG A 23 -4.96 -0.22 4.01
N ILE A 24 -4.53 1.03 3.77
CA ILE A 24 -3.35 1.60 4.42
C ILE A 24 -3.74 1.97 5.85
N ILE A 25 -3.46 1.07 6.81
CA ILE A 25 -3.95 1.20 8.19
C ILE A 25 -2.96 1.90 9.13
N ALA A 26 -1.69 1.97 8.74
CA ALA A 26 -0.64 2.63 9.51
C ALA A 26 0.47 3.13 8.58
N PHE A 27 1.10 4.23 8.99
CA PHE A 27 2.26 4.81 8.31
C PHE A 27 3.27 5.32 9.33
N LYS A 28 4.54 4.97 9.16
CA LYS A 28 5.64 5.52 9.97
C LYS A 28 6.85 5.83 9.10
N ASP A 29 7.08 7.12 8.94
CA ASP A 29 8.31 7.64 8.36
C ASP A 29 9.44 7.70 9.41
N PHE A 30 10.55 7.02 9.10
CA PHE A 30 11.80 7.02 9.89
C PHE A 30 12.89 7.93 9.31
N ILE A 31 12.68 8.53 8.14
CA ILE A 31 13.62 9.41 7.45
C ILE A 31 13.31 10.87 7.74
N ASN A 32 12.10 11.34 7.40
CA ASN A 32 11.71 12.75 7.53
C ASN A 32 10.68 13.01 8.64
N ASN A 33 10.27 11.98 9.37
CA ASN A 33 9.24 12.04 10.43
C ASN A 33 7.92 12.69 9.98
N ARG A 34 7.52 12.54 8.71
CA ARG A 34 6.20 13.06 8.27
C ARG A 34 5.08 12.24 8.89
N ALA A 35 3.99 12.92 9.25
CA ALA A 35 2.84 12.31 9.91
C ALA A 35 1.86 11.62 8.95
N PHE A 36 1.92 11.94 7.65
CA PHE A 36 0.98 11.44 6.65
C PHE A 36 1.68 10.61 5.58
N PRO A 37 1.05 9.56 5.05
CA PRO A 37 1.62 8.73 3.99
C PRO A 37 2.03 9.56 2.78
N TYR A 38 3.25 9.31 2.33
CA TYR A 38 3.81 9.84 1.09
C TYR A 38 4.82 8.82 0.56
N ASP A 39 5.14 8.95 -0.72
CA ASP A 39 6.23 8.24 -1.37
C ASP A 39 6.85 9.22 -2.35
N ASP A 40 8.12 9.55 -2.16
CA ASP A 40 8.86 10.52 -2.99
C ASP A 40 9.74 9.85 -4.05
N SER A 41 9.73 8.52 -4.14
CA SER A 41 10.39 7.74 -5.19
C SER A 41 9.40 7.00 -6.09
N GLY A 42 8.33 6.45 -5.50
CA GLY A 42 7.33 5.61 -6.16
C GLY A 42 7.59 4.10 -6.04
N HIS A 43 8.78 3.69 -5.57
CA HIS A 43 9.14 2.28 -5.47
C HIS A 43 8.27 1.55 -4.43
N GLY A 44 8.05 2.13 -3.26
CA GLY A 44 7.27 1.53 -2.18
C GLY A 44 5.78 1.42 -2.52
N THR A 45 5.24 2.43 -3.22
CA THR A 45 3.88 2.39 -3.78
C THR A 45 3.74 1.27 -4.82
N HIS A 46 4.73 1.11 -5.70
CA HIS A 46 4.71 0.04 -6.72
C HIS A 46 4.79 -1.36 -6.10
N VAL A 47 5.71 -1.57 -5.15
CA VAL A 47 5.82 -2.82 -4.37
C VAL A 47 4.51 -3.12 -3.65
N SER A 48 3.91 -2.12 -2.98
CA SER A 48 2.62 -2.26 -2.30
C SER A 48 1.48 -2.62 -3.28
N GLY A 49 1.52 -2.10 -4.50
CA GLY A 49 0.60 -2.46 -5.58
C GLY A 49 0.69 -3.94 -5.97
N ILE A 50 1.91 -4.46 -6.18
CA ILE A 50 2.16 -5.88 -6.48
C ILE A 50 1.63 -6.78 -5.37
N ILE A 51 1.79 -6.37 -4.11
CA ILE A 51 1.34 -7.15 -2.96
C ILE A 51 -0.18 -7.09 -2.82
N ALA A 52 -0.75 -5.88 -2.72
CA ALA A 52 -2.08 -5.69 -2.16
C ALA A 52 -3.00 -4.76 -2.99
N GLY A 53 -2.60 -4.30 -4.17
CA GLY A 53 -3.50 -3.54 -5.06
C GLY A 53 -4.74 -4.35 -5.41
N ASP A 54 -5.94 -3.78 -5.23
CA ASP A 54 -7.18 -4.48 -5.62
C ASP A 54 -7.44 -4.47 -7.14
N GLY A 55 -6.65 -3.68 -7.87
CA GLY A 55 -6.71 -3.51 -9.31
C GLY A 55 -7.84 -2.60 -9.78
N TYR A 56 -8.49 -1.84 -8.89
CA TYR A 56 -9.65 -1.01 -9.20
C TYR A 56 -9.39 -0.05 -10.38
N ALA A 57 -8.29 0.71 -10.37
CA ALA A 57 -7.93 1.63 -11.45
C ALA A 57 -7.77 0.96 -12.82
N SER A 58 -7.46 -0.34 -12.81
CA SER A 58 -7.17 -1.14 -14.01
C SER A 58 -8.31 -2.07 -14.42
N HIS A 59 -9.50 -1.94 -13.82
CA HIS A 59 -10.61 -2.88 -14.00
C HIS A 59 -10.21 -4.34 -13.72
N GLY A 60 -9.34 -4.54 -12.73
CA GLY A 60 -8.87 -5.86 -12.28
C GLY A 60 -7.68 -6.44 -13.05
N ARG A 61 -7.14 -5.75 -14.07
CA ARG A 61 -5.99 -6.23 -14.85
C ARG A 61 -4.71 -6.32 -14.03
N PHE A 62 -4.46 -5.34 -13.17
CA PHE A 62 -3.26 -5.25 -12.33
C PHE A 62 -3.64 -5.43 -10.85
N LYS A 63 -4.08 -6.65 -10.53
CA LYS A 63 -4.44 -7.05 -9.16
C LYS A 63 -3.23 -7.68 -8.47
N GLY A 64 -3.00 -7.30 -7.22
CA GLY A 64 -1.91 -7.81 -6.38
C GLY A 64 -2.11 -9.27 -5.96
N ILE A 65 -1.08 -9.85 -5.34
CA ILE A 65 -1.10 -11.25 -4.87
C ILE A 65 -2.10 -11.46 -3.73
N ALA A 66 -2.23 -10.50 -2.83
CA ALA A 66 -3.14 -10.51 -1.68
C ALA A 66 -4.01 -9.22 -1.63
N PRO A 67 -4.98 -9.09 -2.56
CA PRO A 67 -5.75 -7.87 -2.80
C PRO A 67 -6.62 -7.37 -1.64
N MET A 68 -6.77 -8.15 -0.58
CA MET A 68 -7.61 -7.81 0.58
C MET A 68 -6.79 -7.58 1.85
N SER A 69 -5.46 -7.73 1.78
CA SER A 69 -4.58 -7.49 2.91
C SER A 69 -4.54 -6.01 3.29
N GLN A 70 -4.32 -5.75 4.57
CA GLN A 70 -4.00 -4.42 5.09
C GLN A 70 -2.52 -4.11 4.85
N ILE A 71 -2.19 -2.82 4.71
CA ILE A 71 -0.86 -2.32 4.43
C ILE A 71 -0.41 -1.44 5.59
N ILE A 72 0.79 -1.71 6.09
CA ILE A 72 1.55 -0.86 7.01
C ILE A 72 2.77 -0.41 6.23
N SER A 73 3.06 0.89 6.23
CA SER A 73 4.22 1.46 5.55
C SER A 73 5.03 2.36 6.46
#